data_AF-A0A934IV04-F1
#
_entry.id   AF-A0A934IV04-F1
#
_cell.length_a   1.000
_cell.length_b   1.000
_cell.length_c   1.000
_cell.angle_alpha   90.00
_cell.angle_beta   90.00
_cell.angle_gamma   90.00
#
_symmetry.space_group_name_H-M   'P 1'
#
loop_
_entity.id
_entity.type
_entity.pdbx_description
1 polymer ?
#
loop_
_entity_poly.entity_id
_entity_poly.type
_entity_poly.pdbx_seq_one_letter_code
_entity_poly.pdbx_strand_id
1 'polypeptide(L)'
;MTSALLSNGGPPLDDDDSHTPPWGRNGIGRYFEWAAAKKKAFDAPFDIARLRTQRAALIGLTYEEYALEILERGRYLGASDGERIAQIVARRGVRY
;
A
#
# COMPACT_ATOMS: atom_id res chain seq x y z
N MET A 1 10.78 -9.11 40.75
CA MET A 1 9.96 -7.89 40.49
C MET A 1 10.93 -6.73 40.40
N THR A 2 11.52 -6.47 39.23
CA THR A 2 12.52 -5.40 39.13
C THR A 2 12.55 -4.77 37.73
N SER A 3 12.35 -3.45 37.72
CA SER A 3 12.70 -2.48 36.69
C SER A 3 11.89 -2.47 35.38
N ALA A 4 10.63 -2.04 35.46
CA ALA A 4 9.84 -1.59 34.30
C ALA A 4 9.43 -0.10 34.46
N LEU A 5 10.38 0.77 34.80
CA LEU A 5 10.10 2.21 35.01
C LEU A 5 10.78 3.15 33.97
N LEU A 6 11.42 2.62 32.93
CA LEU A 6 12.10 3.43 31.91
C LEU A 6 11.96 2.85 30.49
N SER A 7 10.77 2.35 30.10
CA SER A 7 10.52 1.99 28.69
C SER A 7 9.49 2.93 28.09
N ASN A 8 9.85 3.55 26.96
CA ASN A 8 9.00 4.42 26.14
C ASN A 8 8.04 3.64 25.23
N GLY A 9 7.95 2.32 25.38
CA GLY A 9 7.12 1.46 24.52
C GLY A 9 7.61 1.40 23.07
N GLY A 10 8.88 1.73 22.82
CA GLY A 10 9.51 1.58 21.52
C GLY A 10 9.65 0.11 21.10
N PRO A 11 9.90 -0.15 19.81
CA PRO A 11 10.21 -1.50 19.34
C PRO A 11 11.41 -2.11 20.09
N PRO A 12 11.48 -3.45 20.20
CA PRO A 12 12.60 -4.13 20.84
C PRO A 12 13.96 -3.63 20.33
N LEU A 13 14.95 -3.52 21.22
CA LEU A 13 16.31 -3.11 20.86
C LEU A 13 17.08 -4.24 20.14
N ASP A 14 16.75 -5.48 20.47
CA ASP A 14 17.32 -6.66 19.85
C ASP A 14 16.52 -7.04 18.61
N ASP A 15 17.22 -7.43 17.55
CA ASP A 15 16.65 -7.97 16.30
C ASP A 15 16.15 -9.41 16.52
N ASP A 16 15.27 -9.61 17.49
CA ASP A 16 14.64 -10.90 17.74
C ASP A 16 13.47 -11.17 16.76
N ASP A 17 13.00 -12.42 16.76
CA ASP A 17 11.92 -12.81 15.86
C ASP A 17 10.54 -12.24 16.23
N SER A 18 10.40 -11.62 17.40
CA SER A 18 9.13 -11.12 17.91
C SER A 18 8.62 -9.88 17.18
N HIS A 19 9.52 -9.12 16.55
CA HIS A 19 9.16 -7.89 15.84
C HIS A 19 9.83 -7.83 14.46
N THR A 20 9.03 -7.76 13.40
CA THR A 20 9.52 -7.35 12.07
C THR A 20 9.16 -5.89 11.86
N PRO A 21 10.14 -5.00 11.66
CA PRO A 21 9.86 -3.59 11.42
C PRO A 21 9.19 -3.40 10.05
N PRO A 22 8.55 -2.25 9.80
CA PRO A 22 7.80 -2.01 8.57
C PRO A 22 8.68 -1.98 7.30
N TRP A 23 10.00 -1.82 7.45
CA TRP A 23 10.99 -1.95 6.35
C TRP A 23 11.50 -3.38 6.14
N GLY A 24 11.03 -4.35 6.93
CA GLY A 24 11.42 -5.76 6.83
C GLY A 24 12.78 -6.08 7.47
N ARG A 25 13.24 -7.32 7.26
CA ARG A 25 14.47 -7.87 7.86
C ARG A 25 15.77 -7.38 7.20
N ASN A 26 15.71 -6.77 6.02
CA ASN A 26 16.90 -6.41 5.22
C ASN A 26 17.46 -5.01 5.54
N GLY A 27 17.21 -4.52 6.75
CA GLY A 27 17.59 -3.17 7.17
C GLY A 27 16.71 -2.06 6.59
N ILE A 28 16.83 -0.86 7.18
CA ILE A 28 15.95 0.29 6.91
C ILE A 28 16.11 0.88 5.49
N GLY A 29 17.32 0.85 4.94
CA GLY A 29 17.63 1.42 3.63
C GLY A 29 17.06 2.83 3.44
N ARG A 30 16.32 3.04 2.35
CA ARG A 30 15.59 4.29 2.03
C ARG A 30 14.09 4.17 2.25
N TYR A 31 13.67 3.36 3.22
CA TYR A 31 12.27 3.03 3.42
C TYR A 31 11.41 4.27 3.65
N PHE A 32 11.84 5.19 4.49
CA PHE A 32 11.04 6.36 4.85
C PHE A 32 10.92 7.34 3.68
N GLU A 33 11.98 7.53 2.90
CA GLU A 33 11.94 8.35 1.69
C GLU A 33 11.01 7.74 0.65
N TRP A 34 11.10 6.42 0.44
CA TRP A 34 10.19 5.69 -0.44
C TRP A 34 8.75 5.77 0.04
N ALA A 35 8.48 5.56 1.33
CA ALA A 35 7.14 5.58 1.90
C ALA A 35 6.51 6.98 1.79
N ALA A 36 7.30 8.03 2.06
CA ALA A 36 6.87 9.42 1.88
C ALA A 36 6.59 9.73 0.40
N ALA A 37 7.46 9.31 -0.52
CA ALA A 37 7.26 9.48 -1.95
C ALA A 37 6.02 8.72 -2.45
N LYS A 38 5.80 7.48 -1.99
CA LYS A 38 4.60 6.70 -2.27
C LYS A 38 3.35 7.44 -1.80
N LYS A 39 3.31 7.88 -0.54
CA LYS A 39 2.17 8.64 0.01
C LYS A 39 1.87 9.89 -0.83
N LYS A 40 2.92 10.64 -1.20
CA LYS A 40 2.80 11.85 -2.02
C LYS A 40 2.29 11.55 -3.43
N ALA A 41 2.71 10.44 -4.05
CA ALA A 41 2.25 10.06 -5.39
C ALA A 41 0.75 9.73 -5.44
N PHE A 42 0.20 9.21 -4.33
CA PHE A 42 -1.22 8.90 -4.21
C PHE A 42 -2.07 10.07 -3.69
N ASP A 43 -1.42 11.17 -3.30
CA ASP A 43 -2.10 12.38 -2.84
C ASP A 43 -2.89 13.01 -4.00
N ALA A 44 -4.17 13.25 -3.77
CA ALA A 44 -5.10 13.76 -4.78
C ALA A 44 -6.17 14.60 -4.09
N PRO A 45 -6.73 15.63 -4.77
CA PRO A 45 -7.90 16.34 -4.26
C PRO A 45 -9.03 15.37 -3.91
N PHE A 46 -9.76 15.66 -2.83
CA PHE A 46 -10.79 14.76 -2.29
C PHE A 46 -11.79 14.28 -3.35
N ASP A 47 -12.27 15.17 -4.21
CA ASP A 47 -13.21 14.81 -5.28
C ASP A 47 -12.62 13.84 -6.30
N ILE A 48 -11.33 13.98 -6.61
CA ILE A 48 -10.61 13.05 -7.51
C ILE A 48 -10.45 11.69 -6.83
N ALA A 49 -10.09 11.67 -5.54
CA ALA A 49 -10.00 10.44 -4.77
C ALA A 49 -11.36 9.71 -4.71
N ARG A 50 -12.44 10.45 -4.43
CA ARG A 50 -13.81 9.93 -4.41
C ARG A 50 -14.23 9.36 -5.76
N LEU A 51 -13.98 10.09 -6.85
CA LEU A 51 -14.28 9.65 -8.21
C LEU A 51 -13.51 8.38 -8.58
N ARG A 52 -12.22 8.31 -8.26
CA ARG A 52 -11.39 7.11 -8.49
C ARG A 52 -11.91 5.92 -7.68
N THR A 53 -12.29 6.11 -6.42
CA THR A 53 -12.88 5.06 -5.58
C THR A 53 -14.19 4.54 -6.15
N GLN A 54 -15.09 5.43 -6.59
CA GLN A 54 -16.36 5.03 -7.22
C GLN A 54 -16.13 4.24 -8.50
N ARG A 55 -15.21 4.68 -9.36
CA ARG A 55 -14.87 3.97 -10.61
C ARG A 55 -14.25 2.61 -10.34
N ALA A 56 -13.31 2.54 -9.39
CA ALA A 56 -12.71 1.28 -8.97
C ALA A 56 -13.77 0.27 -8.51
N ALA A 57 -14.70 0.72 -7.65
CA ALA A 57 -15.79 -0.12 -7.15
C ALA A 57 -16.70 -0.66 -8.27
N LEU A 58 -17.02 0.16 -9.29
CA LEU A 58 -17.85 -0.26 -10.42
C LEU A 58 -17.24 -1.42 -11.24
N ILE A 59 -15.91 -1.53 -11.26
CA ILE A 59 -15.20 -2.57 -12.02
C ILE A 59 -14.52 -3.60 -11.11
N GLY A 60 -14.87 -3.63 -9.81
CA GLY A 60 -14.38 -4.62 -8.86
C GLY A 60 -12.90 -4.46 -8.47
N LEU A 61 -12.32 -3.28 -8.68
CA LEU A 61 -10.96 -2.93 -8.27
C LEU A 61 -10.95 -2.17 -6.94
N THR A 62 -9.83 -2.28 -6.21
CA THR A 62 -9.53 -1.39 -5.09
C THR A 62 -9.09 -0.03 -5.60
N TYR A 63 -9.16 0.99 -4.74
CA TYR A 63 -8.66 2.33 -5.08
C TYR A 63 -7.19 2.27 -5.52
N GLU A 64 -6.33 1.54 -4.80
CA GLU A 64 -4.91 1.47 -5.12
C GLU A 64 -4.66 0.82 -6.48
N GLU A 65 -5.32 -0.30 -6.79
CA GLU A 65 -5.20 -0.96 -8.09
C GLU A 65 -5.65 -0.07 -9.24
N TYR A 66 -6.79 0.62 -9.08
CA TYR A 66 -7.29 1.56 -10.08
C TYR A 66 -6.35 2.77 -10.25
N ALA A 67 -5.89 3.34 -9.14
CA ALA A 67 -5.00 4.49 -9.15
C ALA A 67 -3.64 4.15 -9.76
N LEU A 68 -3.09 2.95 -9.53
CA LEU A 68 -1.83 2.51 -10.15
C LEU A 68 -1.92 2.45 -11.68
N GLU A 69 -3.05 2.02 -12.24
CA GLU A 69 -3.21 2.04 -13.70
C GLU A 69 -3.18 3.45 -14.28
N ILE A 70 -3.66 4.44 -13.52
CA ILE A 70 -3.56 5.86 -13.91
C ILE A 70 -2.13 6.38 -13.73
N LEU A 71 -1.53 6.15 -12.56
CA LEU A 71 -0.24 6.74 -12.20
C LEU A 71 0.95 6.12 -12.93
N GLU A 72 0.96 4.80 -13.14
CA GLU A 72 2.06 4.10 -13.80
C GLU A 72 1.87 4.00 -15.32
N ARG A 73 0.63 3.81 -15.78
CA ARG A 73 0.32 3.45 -17.18
C ARG A 73 -0.47 4.51 -17.92
N GLY A 74 -0.97 5.55 -17.22
CA GLY A 74 -1.80 6.60 -17.82
C GLY A 74 -3.17 6.11 -18.30
N ARG A 75 -3.67 4.98 -17.80
CA ARG A 75 -4.92 4.34 -18.28
C ARG A 75 -6.05 4.49 -17.29
N TYR A 76 -7.19 4.95 -17.79
CA TYR A 76 -8.45 4.98 -17.06
C TYR A 76 -9.26 3.75 -17.43
N LEU A 77 -9.28 2.74 -16.56
CA LEU A 77 -10.05 1.52 -16.82
C LEU A 77 -11.57 1.77 -16.70
N GLY A 78 -12.32 1.10 -17.55
CA GLY A 78 -13.78 1.03 -17.55
C GLY A 78 -14.28 -0.39 -17.79
N ALA A 79 -15.60 -0.55 -17.96
CA ALA A 79 -16.24 -1.87 -18.11
C ALA A 79 -15.76 -2.65 -19.36
N SER A 80 -15.25 -1.96 -20.39
CA SER A 80 -14.70 -2.58 -21.60
C SER A 80 -13.33 -3.22 -21.40
N ASP A 81 -12.60 -2.88 -20.34
CA ASP A 81 -11.21 -3.34 -20.10
C ASP A 81 -11.15 -4.69 -19.36
N GLY A 82 -12.12 -5.57 -19.61
CA GLY A 82 -12.33 -6.80 -18.83
C GLY A 82 -11.09 -7.70 -18.72
N GLU A 83 -10.31 -7.83 -19.79
CA GLU A 83 -9.07 -8.63 -19.77
C GLU A 83 -8.04 -8.04 -18.80
N ARG A 84 -7.82 -6.73 -18.84
CA ARG A 84 -6.85 -6.06 -17.95
C ARG A 84 -7.32 -6.12 -16.49
N ILE A 85 -8.61 -5.93 -16.26
CA ILE A 85 -9.22 -6.06 -14.92
C ILE A 85 -9.00 -7.47 -14.38
N ALA A 86 -9.27 -8.51 -15.19
CA ALA A 86 -9.05 -9.89 -14.80
C ALA A 86 -7.57 -10.18 -14.45
N GLN A 87 -6.62 -9.64 -15.22
CA GLN A 87 -5.19 -9.75 -14.93
C GLN A 87 -4.81 -9.11 -13.59
N ILE A 88 -5.38 -7.94 -13.25
CA ILE A 88 -5.14 -7.27 -11.97
C ILE A 88 -5.68 -8.12 -10.83
N VAL A 89 -6.93 -8.59 -10.95
CA VAL A 89 -7.58 -9.42 -9.93
C VAL A 89 -6.81 -10.73 -9.71
N ALA A 90 -6.33 -11.38 -10.78
CA ALA A 90 -5.55 -12.61 -10.68
C ALA A 90 -4.22 -12.43 -9.91
N ARG A 91 -3.65 -11.21 -9.90
CA ARG A 91 -2.39 -10.90 -9.20
C ARG A 91 -2.55 -10.60 -7.71
N ARG A 92 -3.78 -10.46 -7.19
CA ARG A 92 -4.03 -10.16 -5.76
C ARG A 92 -3.41 -11.18 -4.80
N GLY A 93 -3.00 -12.34 -5.31
CA GLY A 93 -2.42 -13.41 -4.52
C GLY A 93 -3.53 -14.22 -3.86
N VAL A 94 -3.64 -15.47 -4.29
CA VAL A 94 -4.23 -16.53 -3.46
C VAL A 94 -3.42 -16.54 -2.16
N ARG A 95 -4.07 -16.26 -1.03
CA ARG A 95 -3.45 -16.40 0.29
C ARG A 95 -3.17 -17.89 0.48
N TYR A 96 -1.92 -18.34 0.33
CA TYR A 96 -1.47 -19.65 0.83
C TYR A 96 -0.95 -19.46 2.25
#